data_AF-A0AAD3DNL5-F1
#
_entry.id   AF-A0AAD3DNL5-F1
#
_cell.length_a   1.000
_cell.length_b   1.000
_cell.length_c   1.000
_cell.angle_alpha   90.00
_cell.angle_beta   90.00
_cell.angle_gamma   90.00
#
_symmetry.space_group_name_H-M   'P 1'
#
loop_
_entity.id
_entity.type
_entity.pdbx_description
1 polymer ?
#
loop_
_entity_poly.entity_id
_entity_poly.type
_entity_poly.pdbx_seq_one_letter_code
_entity_poly.pdbx_strand_id
1 'polypeptide(L)'
;MHKETMLTRSSLRKGACACPCVYSSLCCPLLYTKTRLAFSWSPCRAPHSTIPSISIHAPSLALSSAQLRRHACPVPLSVARTGSVSLQAAAGYPRSQYDKDTNTPANQAAHKTAFFTGSYAVAFGLALTIAPKTIFGLLFRSETVSSGWIRVGGILFTLIGWQYLGTALGDRKDQGARGFYSASVWSRLALAAAFVLLVAAGQSPPGLLLLAALNVAGAGAMYHALRGGRGTDDGTPNTLNEEGEQADEG
;
A
#
# COMPACT_ATOMS: atom_id res chain seq x y z
N MET A 1 -54.79 -27.36 22.34
CA MET A 1 -53.52 -27.49 21.60
C MET A 1 -53.29 -26.22 20.79
N HIS A 2 -52.72 -25.19 21.42
CA HIS A 2 -52.34 -23.96 20.73
C HIS A 2 -50.83 -23.99 20.46
N LYS A 3 -50.46 -23.93 19.17
CA LYS A 3 -49.09 -23.67 18.73
C LYS A 3 -48.89 -22.16 18.75
N GLU A 4 -48.15 -21.67 19.73
CA GLU A 4 -47.63 -20.30 19.70
C GLU A 4 -46.45 -20.22 18.74
N THR A 5 -46.65 -19.43 17.70
CA THR A 5 -45.65 -19.07 16.71
C THR A 5 -44.78 -17.96 17.29
N MET A 6 -43.60 -18.30 17.83
CA MET A 6 -42.59 -17.32 18.22
C MET A 6 -42.02 -16.63 16.96
N LEU A 7 -42.58 -15.46 16.64
CA LEU A 7 -42.02 -14.50 15.69
C LEU A 7 -40.90 -13.73 16.40
N THR A 8 -39.67 -14.15 16.16
CA THR A 8 -38.46 -13.45 16.61
C THR A 8 -38.34 -12.13 15.86
N ARG A 9 -38.67 -11.02 16.53
CA ARG A 9 -38.44 -9.65 16.06
C ARG A 9 -36.95 -9.44 15.80
N SER A 10 -36.56 -9.44 14.53
CA SER A 10 -35.26 -8.96 14.07
C SER A 10 -35.19 -7.44 14.25
N SER A 11 -34.38 -7.04 15.23
CA SER A 11 -34.01 -5.65 15.51
C SER A 11 -33.31 -5.04 14.29
N LEU A 12 -34.07 -4.28 13.50
CA LEU A 12 -33.57 -3.35 12.48
C LEU A 12 -32.68 -2.27 13.15
N ARG A 13 -31.38 -2.53 13.29
CA ARG A 13 -30.40 -1.47 13.54
C ARG A 13 -30.12 -0.76 12.22
N LYS A 14 -30.76 0.40 12.08
CA LYS A 14 -30.41 1.43 11.10
C LYS A 14 -28.99 1.95 11.40
N GLY A 15 -28.21 2.12 10.34
CA GLY A 15 -27.19 3.17 10.26
C GLY A 15 -25.80 2.82 10.77
N ALA A 16 -25.03 2.09 9.98
CA ALA A 16 -23.60 2.31 9.89
C ALA A 16 -23.27 2.60 8.43
N CYS A 17 -23.10 3.88 8.10
CA CYS A 17 -22.44 4.28 6.86
C CYS A 17 -21.00 3.77 6.95
N ALA A 18 -20.75 2.59 6.41
CA ALA A 18 -19.40 2.12 6.14
C ALA A 18 -18.85 2.96 4.99
N CYS A 19 -18.11 4.02 5.31
CA CYS A 19 -17.19 4.64 4.37
C CYS A 19 -15.96 3.72 4.28
N PRO A 20 -15.70 3.04 3.14
CA PRO A 20 -14.44 2.36 2.95
C PRO A 20 -13.37 3.42 2.63
N CYS A 21 -12.82 4.03 3.68
CA CYS A 21 -11.60 4.84 3.60
C CYS A 21 -10.46 4.09 4.31
N VAL A 22 -10.21 2.85 3.90
CA VAL A 22 -8.99 2.13 4.25
C VAL A 22 -8.32 1.82 2.92
N TYR A 23 -7.16 2.45 2.67
CA TYR A 23 -6.47 2.67 1.37
C TYR A 23 -6.78 4.00 0.66
N SER A 24 -6.55 5.11 1.36
CA SER A 24 -6.17 6.36 0.69
C SER A 24 -4.93 6.96 1.33
N SER A 25 -3.80 6.25 1.23
CA SER A 25 -2.46 6.85 1.42
C SER A 25 -1.98 7.60 0.17
N LEU A 26 -2.87 7.84 -0.81
CA LEU A 26 -2.57 8.55 -2.06
C LEU A 26 -3.37 9.86 -2.23
N CYS A 27 -4.25 10.23 -1.28
CA CYS A 27 -4.91 11.54 -1.26
C CYS A 27 -4.29 12.47 -0.21
N CYS A 28 -2.99 12.75 -0.36
CA CYS A 28 -2.43 13.99 0.14
C CYS A 28 -1.57 14.58 -0.97
N PRO A 29 -2.10 15.46 -1.84
CA PRO A 29 -1.26 16.37 -2.61
C PRO A 29 -0.82 17.49 -1.64
N LEU A 30 0.01 17.13 -0.66
CA LEU A 30 0.71 18.13 0.12
C LEU A 30 1.87 18.62 -0.73
N LEU A 31 1.64 19.78 -1.34
CA LEU A 31 2.61 20.77 -1.76
C LEU A 31 4.07 20.28 -1.75
N TYR A 32 4.51 19.74 -2.89
CA TYR A 32 5.92 19.77 -3.23
C TYR A 32 6.29 21.21 -3.60
N THR A 33 6.36 22.07 -2.58
CA THR A 33 7.02 23.36 -2.69
C THR A 33 8.48 23.09 -3.01
N LYS A 34 8.81 23.41 -4.25
CA LYS A 34 10.12 23.47 -4.89
C LYS A 34 11.15 24.14 -3.99
N THR A 35 11.73 23.38 -3.06
CA THR A 35 12.92 23.80 -2.33
C THR A 35 14.10 23.18 -3.06
N ARG A 36 14.63 23.93 -4.03
CA ARG A 36 15.98 23.70 -4.55
C ARG A 36 16.94 23.92 -3.38
N LEU A 37 17.35 22.87 -2.70
CA LEU A 37 18.65 22.88 -2.06
C LEU A 37 19.68 22.74 -3.17
N ALA A 38 20.22 23.89 -3.57
CA ALA A 38 21.42 23.99 -4.37
C ALA A 38 22.55 23.33 -3.58
N PHE A 39 22.97 22.14 -4.02
CA PHE A 39 24.30 21.65 -3.69
C PHE A 39 25.28 22.47 -4.54
N SER A 40 25.82 23.53 -3.94
CA SER A 40 26.79 24.43 -4.54
C SER A 40 28.14 23.74 -4.67
N TRP A 41 28.43 23.21 -5.85
CA TRP A 41 29.80 23.05 -6.33
C TRP A 41 30.03 24.09 -7.43
N SER A 42 30.78 25.14 -7.10
CA SER A 42 31.53 25.96 -8.06
C SER A 42 32.56 26.77 -7.28
N PRO A 43 33.81 26.78 -7.75
CA PRO A 43 34.12 27.84 -8.69
C PRO A 43 34.97 27.36 -9.89
N CYS A 44 34.60 27.79 -11.09
CA CYS A 44 35.53 28.40 -12.03
C CYS A 44 34.76 29.14 -13.13
N ARG A 45 35.37 30.23 -13.58
CA ARG A 45 34.78 31.43 -14.16
C ARG A 45 35.01 31.49 -15.68
N ALA A 46 33.94 31.83 -16.42
CA ALA A 46 33.84 32.52 -17.72
C ALA A 46 34.36 31.81 -19.01
N PRO A 47 33.96 32.25 -20.24
CA PRO A 47 33.11 33.40 -20.59
C PRO A 47 31.92 33.13 -21.56
N HIS A 48 30.95 34.05 -21.47
CA HIS A 48 30.03 34.57 -22.49
C HIS A 48 29.67 33.72 -23.72
N SER A 49 28.42 33.27 -23.75
CA SER A 49 27.63 33.20 -24.98
C SER A 49 26.21 33.66 -24.74
N THR A 50 25.78 34.60 -25.59
CA THR A 50 24.52 35.32 -25.59
C THR A 50 23.36 34.37 -25.88
N ILE A 51 22.41 34.24 -24.96
CA ILE A 51 21.17 33.46 -25.17
C ILE A 51 20.04 34.43 -25.56
N PRO A 52 19.31 34.18 -26.66
CA PRO A 52 18.18 35.01 -27.05
C PRO A 52 16.99 34.86 -26.08
N SER A 53 16.36 35.99 -25.76
CA SER A 53 15.14 36.07 -24.97
C SER A 53 13.99 35.32 -25.64
N ILE A 54 13.56 34.21 -25.05
CA ILE A 54 12.31 33.54 -25.37
C ILE A 54 11.21 34.20 -24.55
N SER A 55 10.36 34.97 -25.22
CA SER A 55 9.12 35.54 -24.65
C SER A 55 8.08 34.42 -24.55
N ILE A 56 7.73 34.03 -23.32
CA ILE A 56 6.65 33.08 -23.06
C ILE A 56 5.39 33.88 -22.77
N HIS A 57 4.47 33.92 -23.73
CA HIS A 57 3.11 34.40 -23.50
C HIS A 57 2.35 33.38 -22.63
N ALA A 58 2.02 33.79 -21.41
CA ALA A 58 1.12 33.05 -20.54
C ALA A 58 -0.34 33.23 -21.05
N PRO A 59 -1.09 32.14 -21.30
CA PRO A 59 -2.51 32.25 -21.57
C PRO A 59 -3.25 32.64 -20.29
N SER A 60 -3.95 33.78 -20.35
CA SER A 60 -4.85 34.28 -19.31
C SER A 60 -6.09 33.38 -19.26
N LEU A 61 -6.11 32.43 -18.33
CA LEU A 61 -7.31 31.68 -17.99
C LEU A 61 -8.09 32.49 -16.93
N ALA A 62 -9.09 33.22 -17.41
CA ALA A 62 -10.12 33.81 -16.57
C ALA A 62 -10.95 32.67 -15.94
N LEU A 63 -10.55 32.25 -14.73
CA LEU A 63 -11.32 31.31 -13.92
C LEU A 63 -12.57 32.04 -13.38
N SER A 64 -13.74 31.61 -13.86
CA SER A 64 -15.05 32.04 -13.37
C SER A 64 -15.21 31.69 -11.89
N SER A 65 -15.34 32.72 -11.05
CA SER A 65 -15.46 32.68 -9.59
C SER A 65 -16.83 32.20 -9.07
N ALA A 66 -17.69 31.64 -9.94
CA ALA A 66 -19.08 31.31 -9.61
C ALA A 66 -19.33 29.86 -9.14
N GLN A 67 -18.33 28.96 -9.13
CA GLN A 67 -18.52 27.54 -8.80
C GLN A 67 -17.99 27.10 -7.42
N LEU A 68 -17.49 28.02 -6.58
CA LEU A 68 -16.85 27.71 -5.29
C LEU A 68 -17.77 27.92 -4.07
N ARG A 69 -19.07 27.59 -4.15
CA ARG A 69 -20.03 27.90 -3.07
C ARG A 69 -21.09 26.86 -2.72
N ARG A 70 -20.93 25.58 -3.07
CA ARG A 70 -21.81 24.52 -2.54
C ARG A 70 -20.94 23.31 -2.22
N HIS A 71 -21.19 22.66 -1.09
CA HIS A 71 -20.37 21.60 -0.45
C HIS A 71 -19.29 22.09 0.53
N ALA A 72 -19.58 23.15 1.29
CA ALA A 72 -18.99 23.30 2.62
C ALA A 72 -19.76 22.38 3.57
N CYS A 73 -19.23 21.17 3.82
CA CYS A 73 -19.63 20.41 4.99
C CYS A 73 -19.09 21.16 6.21
N PRO A 74 -19.92 21.47 7.22
CA PRO A 74 -19.43 21.98 8.49
C PRO A 74 -18.60 20.88 9.14
N VAL A 75 -17.27 21.00 9.07
CA VAL A 75 -16.37 20.20 9.89
C VAL A 75 -16.43 20.81 11.29
N PRO A 76 -16.95 20.12 12.31
CA PRO A 76 -16.85 20.61 13.67
C PRO A 76 -15.37 20.64 14.06
N LEU A 77 -14.81 21.85 14.09
CA LEU A 77 -13.49 22.14 14.62
C LEU A 77 -13.55 21.99 16.15
N SER A 78 -13.58 20.74 16.61
CA SER A 78 -13.36 20.44 18.03
C SER A 78 -11.86 20.53 18.27
N VAL A 79 -11.43 21.68 18.78
CA VAL A 79 -10.07 21.89 19.32
C VAL A 79 -9.94 20.98 20.54
N ALA A 80 -9.49 19.76 20.30
CA ALA A 80 -9.12 18.82 21.34
C ALA A 80 -7.79 19.26 21.95
N ARG A 81 -7.92 19.81 23.16
CA ARG A 81 -6.93 19.95 24.23
C ARG A 81 -5.83 18.88 24.12
N THR A 82 -4.58 19.32 24.25
CA THR A 82 -3.34 18.53 24.35
C THR A 82 -3.45 17.51 25.50
N GLY A 83 -4.13 16.41 25.23
CA GLY A 83 -4.14 15.20 26.05
C GLY A 83 -3.11 14.25 25.48
N SER A 84 -2.30 13.67 26.36
CA SER A 84 -1.49 12.49 26.11
C SER A 84 -2.23 11.52 25.18
N VAL A 85 -1.70 11.31 23.97
CA VAL A 85 -2.13 10.23 23.09
C VAL A 85 -1.70 8.94 23.76
N SER A 86 -2.52 8.49 24.70
CA SER A 86 -2.46 7.12 25.20
C SER A 86 -2.71 6.26 23.98
N LEU A 87 -1.63 5.68 23.48
CA LEU A 87 -1.58 4.59 22.52
C LEU A 87 -2.23 3.39 23.22
N GLN A 88 -3.52 3.50 23.55
CA GLN A 88 -4.35 2.37 23.93
C GLN A 88 -4.39 1.52 22.69
N ALA A 89 -3.49 0.55 22.74
CA ALA A 89 -3.38 -0.57 21.85
C ALA A 89 -4.77 -0.97 21.39
N ALA A 90 -4.89 -1.24 20.09
CA ALA A 90 -5.91 -2.10 19.53
C ALA A 90 -5.74 -3.55 20.06
N ALA A 91 -5.53 -3.70 21.37
CA ALA A 91 -5.49 -4.93 22.12
C ALA A 91 -6.93 -5.26 22.46
N GLY A 92 -7.57 -6.06 21.62
CA GLY A 92 -8.85 -6.66 21.99
C GLY A 92 -9.90 -6.76 20.89
N TYR A 93 -9.58 -6.58 19.60
CA TYR A 93 -10.46 -7.19 18.60
C TYR A 93 -10.22 -8.71 18.69
N PRO A 94 -11.22 -9.50 19.13
CA PRO A 94 -11.03 -10.93 19.32
C PRO A 94 -10.67 -11.54 17.97
N ARG A 95 -9.41 -12.00 17.85
CA ARG A 95 -8.85 -12.68 16.66
C ARG A 95 -9.75 -13.83 16.17
N SER A 96 -10.48 -14.43 17.10
CA SER A 96 -11.47 -15.50 16.87
C SER A 96 -12.65 -15.09 15.96
N GLN A 97 -12.96 -13.80 15.82
CA GLN A 97 -14.11 -13.38 15.02
C GLN A 97 -13.75 -13.10 13.55
N TYR A 98 -12.45 -12.92 13.23
CA TYR A 98 -11.97 -12.79 11.85
C TYR A 98 -12.00 -14.13 11.10
N ASP A 99 -11.85 -15.25 11.82
CA ASP A 99 -11.75 -16.59 11.25
C ASP A 99 -13.10 -17.14 10.73
N LYS A 100 -14.23 -16.65 11.25
CA LYS A 100 -15.54 -17.19 10.89
C LYS A 100 -16.18 -16.55 9.65
N ASP A 101 -15.64 -15.41 9.19
CA ASP A 101 -16.21 -14.61 8.10
C ASP A 101 -15.39 -14.64 6.79
N THR A 102 -14.33 -15.45 6.71
CA THR A 102 -13.53 -15.64 5.47
C THR A 102 -14.38 -16.16 4.30
N ASN A 103 -15.49 -16.85 4.58
CA ASN A 103 -16.45 -17.34 3.58
C ASN A 103 -17.58 -16.36 3.23
N THR A 104 -17.53 -15.12 3.70
CA THR A 104 -18.50 -14.12 3.25
C THR A 104 -18.38 -13.93 1.72
N PRO A 105 -19.50 -13.75 1.00
CA PRO A 105 -19.47 -13.48 -0.45
C PRO A 105 -18.57 -12.29 -0.83
N ALA A 106 -18.45 -11.31 0.07
CA ALA A 106 -17.57 -10.15 -0.09
C ALA A 106 -16.08 -10.55 -0.13
N ASN A 107 -15.62 -11.39 0.82
CA ASN A 107 -14.24 -11.87 0.86
C ASN A 107 -13.90 -12.75 -0.36
N GLN A 108 -14.84 -13.59 -0.79
CA GLN A 108 -14.65 -14.40 -2.01
C GLN A 108 -14.51 -13.53 -3.27
N ALA A 109 -15.25 -12.44 -3.38
CA ALA A 109 -15.12 -11.50 -4.49
C ALA A 109 -13.77 -10.76 -4.44
N ALA A 110 -13.36 -10.28 -3.26
CA ALA A 110 -12.07 -9.62 -3.09
C ALA A 110 -10.89 -10.53 -3.47
N HIS A 111 -10.93 -11.80 -3.07
CA HIS A 111 -9.92 -12.80 -3.41
C HIS A 111 -9.83 -13.04 -4.92
N LYS A 112 -10.97 -13.24 -5.60
CA LYS A 112 -11.01 -13.44 -7.06
C LYS A 112 -10.47 -12.22 -7.82
N THR A 113 -10.84 -11.02 -7.39
CA THR A 113 -10.35 -9.78 -7.99
C THR A 113 -8.85 -9.61 -7.78
N ALA A 114 -8.35 -9.84 -6.56
CA ALA A 114 -6.91 -9.75 -6.26
C ALA A 114 -6.10 -10.74 -7.10
N PHE A 115 -6.58 -11.98 -7.26
CA PHE A 115 -5.92 -12.99 -8.09
C PHE A 115 -5.90 -12.59 -9.58
N PHE A 116 -7.02 -12.11 -10.11
CA PHE A 116 -7.10 -11.64 -11.49
C PHE A 116 -6.20 -10.43 -11.75
N THR A 117 -6.29 -9.38 -10.92
CA THR A 117 -5.43 -8.20 -11.04
C THR A 117 -3.95 -8.56 -10.89
N GLY A 118 -3.61 -9.43 -9.93
CA GLY A 118 -2.24 -9.87 -9.70
C GLY A 118 -1.66 -10.63 -10.89
N SER A 119 -2.41 -11.60 -11.43
CA SER A 119 -1.98 -12.40 -12.59
C SER A 119 -1.82 -11.55 -13.85
N TYR A 120 -2.77 -10.64 -14.12
CA TYR A 120 -2.65 -9.67 -15.22
C TYR A 120 -1.41 -8.79 -15.06
N ALA A 121 -1.18 -8.23 -13.86
CA ALA A 121 -0.04 -7.35 -13.60
C ALA A 121 1.30 -8.08 -13.76
N VAL A 122 1.40 -9.34 -13.31
CA VAL A 122 2.58 -10.19 -13.53
C VAL A 122 2.81 -10.43 -15.02
N ALA A 123 1.79 -10.87 -15.75
CA ALA A 123 1.92 -11.16 -17.17
C ALA A 123 2.35 -9.93 -17.98
N PHE A 124 1.68 -8.80 -17.74
CA PHE A 124 1.99 -7.55 -18.45
C PHE A 124 3.36 -6.98 -18.04
N GLY A 125 3.71 -7.03 -16.74
CA GLY A 125 5.02 -6.60 -16.26
C GLY A 125 6.17 -7.42 -16.83
N LEU A 126 5.99 -8.74 -16.95
CA LEU A 126 6.96 -9.63 -17.59
C LEU A 126 7.08 -9.32 -19.09
N ALA A 127 5.97 -9.14 -19.80
CA ALA A 127 5.97 -8.75 -21.20
C ALA A 127 6.73 -7.42 -21.42
N LEU A 128 6.52 -6.44 -20.55
CA LEU A 128 7.22 -5.14 -20.59
C LEU A 128 8.72 -5.28 -20.29
N THR A 129 9.10 -6.23 -19.44
CA THR A 129 10.51 -6.50 -19.10
C THR A 129 11.25 -7.18 -20.27
N ILE A 130 10.61 -8.16 -20.92
CA ILE A 130 11.20 -8.93 -22.02
C ILE A 130 11.22 -8.11 -23.32
N ALA A 131 10.10 -7.47 -23.67
CA ALA A 131 9.91 -6.76 -24.92
C ALA A 131 9.49 -5.28 -24.70
N PRO A 132 10.33 -4.45 -24.04
CA PRO A 132 9.96 -3.10 -23.64
C PRO A 132 9.55 -2.22 -24.82
N LYS A 133 10.27 -2.28 -25.95
CA LYS A 133 9.97 -1.46 -27.14
C LYS A 133 8.64 -1.85 -27.80
N THR A 134 8.34 -3.14 -27.88
CA THR A 134 7.11 -3.63 -28.50
C THR A 134 5.90 -3.26 -27.66
N ILE A 135 5.90 -3.59 -26.37
CA ILE A 135 4.75 -3.34 -25.49
C ILE A 135 4.56 -1.85 -25.24
N PHE A 136 5.65 -1.10 -24.98
CA PHE A 136 5.56 0.34 -24.77
C PHE A 136 5.22 1.09 -26.08
N GLY A 137 5.72 0.62 -27.23
CA GLY A 137 5.45 1.18 -28.55
C GLY A 137 3.98 1.08 -29.00
N LEU A 138 3.24 0.09 -28.49
CA LEU A 138 1.79 -0.01 -28.70
C LEU A 138 1.01 1.12 -28.01
N LEU A 139 1.54 1.65 -26.91
CA LEU A 139 0.86 2.65 -26.07
C LEU A 139 1.40 4.07 -26.28
N PHE A 140 2.70 4.20 -26.52
CA PHE A 140 3.42 5.48 -26.52
C PHE A 140 4.53 5.51 -27.58
N ARG A 141 4.89 6.71 -28.05
CA ARG A 141 6.12 6.90 -28.85
C ARG A 141 7.34 6.74 -27.95
N SER A 142 8.10 5.66 -28.14
CA SER A 142 9.18 5.23 -27.23
C SER A 142 10.51 5.95 -27.41
N GLU A 143 10.60 6.93 -28.33
CA GLU A 143 11.86 7.58 -28.75
C GLU A 143 12.57 8.35 -27.63
N THR A 144 11.85 8.75 -26.57
CA THR A 144 12.38 9.63 -25.52
C THR A 144 12.78 8.91 -24.23
N VAL A 145 12.39 7.64 -24.05
CA VAL A 145 12.61 6.92 -22.78
C VAL A 145 13.63 5.81 -22.98
N SER A 146 14.70 5.81 -22.17
CA SER A 146 15.71 4.76 -22.25
C SER A 146 15.08 3.38 -21.99
N SER A 147 15.49 2.37 -22.75
CA SER A 147 14.97 1.00 -22.60
C SER A 147 15.20 0.41 -21.19
N GLY A 148 16.24 0.83 -20.48
CA GLY A 148 16.53 0.37 -19.12
C GLY A 148 15.43 0.74 -18.12
N TRP A 149 15.00 2.00 -18.13
CA TRP A 149 13.91 2.48 -17.27
C TRP A 149 12.57 1.79 -17.54
N ILE A 150 12.29 1.43 -18.80
CA ILE A 150 11.07 0.67 -19.14
C ILE A 150 11.11 -0.73 -18.50
N ARG A 151 12.27 -1.41 -18.54
CA ARG A 151 12.44 -2.73 -17.89
C ARG A 151 12.31 -2.62 -16.37
N VAL A 152 12.89 -1.60 -15.76
CA VAL A 152 12.70 -1.30 -14.33
C VAL A 152 11.22 -1.16 -13.99
N GLY A 153 10.46 -0.40 -14.80
CA GLY A 153 9.01 -0.27 -14.64
C GLY A 153 8.27 -1.61 -14.76
N GLY A 154 8.63 -2.43 -15.75
CA GLY A 154 8.07 -3.78 -15.93
C GLY A 154 8.33 -4.70 -14.74
N ILE A 155 9.55 -4.68 -14.20
CA ILE A 155 9.91 -5.44 -13.00
C ILE A 155 9.07 -4.97 -11.81
N LEU A 156 8.98 -3.66 -11.55
CA LEU A 156 8.17 -3.13 -10.44
C LEU A 156 6.71 -3.54 -10.56
N PHE A 157 6.14 -3.45 -11.77
CA PHE A 157 4.75 -3.85 -12.01
C PHE A 157 4.53 -5.35 -11.78
N THR A 158 5.48 -6.18 -12.21
CA THR A 158 5.47 -7.64 -11.96
C THR A 158 5.45 -7.93 -10.46
N LEU A 159 6.30 -7.24 -9.68
CA LEU A 159 6.41 -7.47 -8.24
C LEU A 159 5.22 -6.97 -7.45
N ILE A 160 4.53 -5.91 -7.91
CA ILE A 160 3.23 -5.51 -7.36
C ILE A 160 2.21 -6.60 -7.64
N GLY A 161 2.13 -7.10 -8.88
CA GLY A 161 1.26 -8.23 -9.21
C GLY A 161 1.54 -9.48 -8.37
N TRP A 162 2.81 -9.77 -8.12
CA TRP A 162 3.24 -10.87 -7.25
C TRP A 162 2.76 -10.71 -5.81
N GLN A 163 2.75 -9.48 -5.26
CA GLN A 163 2.21 -9.22 -3.93
C GLN A 163 0.69 -9.45 -3.87
N TYR A 164 -0.06 -9.04 -4.90
CA TYR A 164 -1.49 -9.35 -5.01
C TYR A 164 -1.76 -10.86 -5.05
N LEU A 165 -0.97 -11.61 -5.82
CA LEU A 165 -1.03 -13.07 -5.83
C LEU A 165 -0.67 -13.67 -4.48
N GLY A 166 0.34 -13.12 -3.79
CA GLY A 166 0.73 -13.53 -2.45
C GLY A 166 -0.36 -13.36 -1.41
N THR A 167 -1.08 -12.23 -1.43
CA THR A 167 -2.27 -12.02 -0.59
C THR A 167 -3.33 -13.06 -0.90
N ALA A 168 -3.68 -13.20 -2.19
CA ALA A 168 -4.71 -14.15 -2.60
C ALA A 168 -4.38 -15.61 -2.20
N LEU A 169 -3.14 -16.04 -2.42
CA LEU A 169 -2.66 -17.37 -2.03
C LEU A 169 -2.54 -17.55 -0.52
N GLY A 170 -2.23 -16.48 0.22
CA GLY A 170 -2.20 -16.47 1.68
C GLY A 170 -3.59 -16.64 2.29
N ASP A 171 -4.58 -15.93 1.75
CA ASP A 171 -5.97 -16.04 2.18
C ASP A 171 -6.52 -17.45 1.94
N ARG A 172 -6.14 -18.11 0.83
CA ARG A 172 -6.51 -19.52 0.57
C ARG A 172 -5.93 -20.53 1.57
N LYS A 173 -4.89 -20.15 2.31
CA LYS A 173 -4.18 -21.00 3.29
C LYS A 173 -4.48 -20.56 4.72
N ASP A 174 -5.48 -19.70 4.93
CA ASP A 174 -5.82 -19.11 6.23
C ASP A 174 -4.61 -18.42 6.90
N GLN A 175 -3.68 -17.90 6.10
CA GLN A 175 -2.48 -17.18 6.60
C GLN A 175 -2.76 -15.68 6.81
N GLY A 176 -3.86 -15.18 6.25
CA GLY A 176 -4.24 -13.77 6.23
C GLY A 176 -3.06 -12.87 5.84
N ALA A 177 -2.81 -11.84 6.64
CA ALA A 177 -1.74 -10.87 6.40
C ALA A 177 -0.33 -11.49 6.27
N ARG A 178 -0.08 -12.70 6.84
CA ARG A 178 1.24 -13.36 6.70
C ARG A 178 1.56 -13.70 5.25
N GLY A 179 0.56 -14.02 4.43
CA GLY A 179 0.74 -14.27 3.00
C GLY A 179 1.33 -13.05 2.29
N PHE A 180 0.73 -11.89 2.50
CA PHE A 180 1.20 -10.61 1.96
C PHE A 180 2.61 -10.26 2.42
N TYR A 181 2.93 -10.41 3.72
CA TYR A 181 4.27 -10.13 4.23
C TYR A 181 5.31 -11.08 3.65
N SER A 182 4.99 -12.38 3.56
CA SER A 182 5.90 -13.36 2.96
C SER A 182 6.17 -13.05 1.48
N ALA A 183 5.13 -12.68 0.72
CA ALA A 183 5.27 -12.26 -0.66
C ALA A 183 6.09 -10.98 -0.80
N SER A 184 5.95 -10.04 0.14
CA SER A 184 6.74 -8.79 0.17
C SER A 184 8.23 -9.06 0.38
N VAL A 185 8.60 -10.02 1.23
CA VAL A 185 10.00 -10.45 1.41
C VAL A 185 10.56 -10.98 0.09
N TRP A 186 9.85 -11.92 -0.54
CA TRP A 186 10.27 -12.49 -1.83
C TRP A 186 10.34 -11.45 -2.94
N SER A 187 9.39 -10.53 -2.99
CA SER A 187 9.38 -9.43 -3.97
C SER A 187 10.60 -8.51 -3.83
N ARG A 188 11.01 -8.19 -2.60
CA ARG A 188 12.21 -7.37 -2.36
C ARG A 188 13.49 -8.09 -2.78
N LEU A 189 13.61 -9.39 -2.50
CA LEU A 189 14.74 -10.20 -2.93
C LEU A 189 14.79 -10.32 -4.46
N ALA A 190 13.64 -10.56 -5.09
CA ALA A 190 13.53 -10.61 -6.55
C ALA A 190 13.87 -9.26 -7.19
N LEU A 191 13.45 -8.13 -6.59
CA LEU A 191 13.81 -6.79 -7.05
C LEU A 191 15.31 -6.56 -7.00
N ALA A 192 15.94 -6.92 -5.88
CA ALA A 192 17.39 -6.80 -5.73
C ALA A 192 18.13 -7.63 -6.78
N ALA A 193 17.73 -8.89 -6.98
CA ALA A 193 18.30 -9.75 -8.01
C ALA A 193 18.11 -9.16 -9.42
N ALA A 194 16.93 -8.64 -9.74
CA ALA A 194 16.64 -8.05 -11.04
C ALA A 194 17.47 -6.79 -11.30
N PHE A 195 17.66 -5.93 -10.29
CA PHE A 195 18.55 -4.76 -10.40
C PHE A 195 20.00 -5.16 -10.61
N VAL A 196 20.50 -6.18 -9.91
CA VAL A 196 21.85 -6.71 -10.13
C VAL A 196 22.00 -7.21 -11.57
N LEU A 197 21.03 -7.99 -12.08
CA LEU A 197 21.05 -8.49 -13.45
C LEU A 197 21.00 -7.37 -14.50
N LEU A 198 20.18 -6.33 -14.31
CA LEU A 198 20.10 -5.19 -15.22
C LEU A 198 21.42 -4.40 -15.27
N VAL A 199 22.06 -4.19 -14.13
CA VAL A 199 23.35 -3.52 -14.04
C VAL A 199 24.45 -4.38 -14.66
N ALA A 200 24.47 -5.69 -14.36
CA ALA A 200 25.44 -6.64 -14.92
C ALA A 200 25.32 -6.73 -16.46
N ALA A 201 24.11 -6.62 -17.00
CA ALA A 201 23.86 -6.58 -18.44
C ALA A 201 24.17 -5.21 -19.09
N GLY A 202 24.63 -4.21 -18.34
CA GLY A 202 24.93 -2.86 -18.84
C GLY A 202 23.69 -2.06 -19.26
N GLN A 203 22.50 -2.46 -18.82
CA GLN A 203 21.23 -1.86 -19.25
C GLN A 203 20.74 -0.76 -18.31
N SER A 204 21.37 -0.59 -17.15
CA SER A 204 20.95 0.38 -16.15
C SER A 204 22.13 0.96 -15.37
N PRO A 205 21.99 2.17 -14.79
CA PRO A 205 23.07 2.80 -14.04
C PRO A 205 23.47 1.98 -12.79
N PRO A 206 24.76 2.00 -12.41
CA PRO A 206 25.24 1.25 -11.24
C PRO A 206 24.62 1.72 -9.92
N GLY A 207 24.03 2.92 -9.87
CA GLY A 207 23.28 3.42 -8.71
C GLY A 207 22.12 2.50 -8.28
N LEU A 208 21.58 1.65 -9.17
CA LEU A 208 20.58 0.64 -8.80
C LEU A 208 21.11 -0.42 -7.83
N LEU A 209 22.43 -0.62 -7.72
CA LEU A 209 23.01 -1.55 -6.76
C LEU A 209 22.79 -1.11 -5.31
N LEU A 210 22.77 0.21 -5.05
CA LEU A 210 22.43 0.74 -3.73
C LEU A 210 20.97 0.42 -3.37
N LEU A 211 20.06 0.60 -4.34
CA LEU A 211 18.65 0.24 -4.19
C LEU A 211 18.48 -1.27 -3.97
N ALA A 212 19.27 -2.11 -4.66
CA ALA A 212 19.28 -3.55 -4.44
C ALA A 212 19.71 -3.90 -3.01
N ALA A 213 20.79 -3.29 -2.51
CA ALA A 213 21.27 -3.51 -1.14
C ALA A 213 20.22 -3.10 -0.08
N LEU A 214 19.57 -1.95 -0.27
CA LEU A 214 18.47 -1.51 0.62
C LEU A 214 17.29 -2.48 0.61
N ASN A 215 16.96 -3.06 -0.54
CA ASN A 215 15.90 -4.07 -0.64
C ASN A 215 16.27 -5.36 0.09
N VAL A 216 17.53 -5.82 -0.01
CA VAL A 216 18.01 -7.00 0.75
C VAL A 216 17.94 -6.75 2.25
N ALA A 217 18.41 -5.59 2.72
CA ALA A 217 18.33 -5.22 4.13
C ALA A 217 16.87 -5.17 4.62
N GLY A 218 15.98 -4.54 3.86
CA GLY A 218 14.55 -4.47 4.18
C GLY A 218 13.86 -5.85 4.16
N ALA A 219 14.26 -6.75 3.26
CA ALA A 219 13.77 -8.13 3.22
C ALA A 219 14.24 -8.92 4.44
N GLY A 220 15.52 -8.78 4.81
CA GLY A 220 16.11 -9.42 5.99
C GLY A 220 15.42 -8.99 7.28
N ALA A 221 15.22 -7.70 7.50
CA ALA A 221 14.54 -7.19 8.70
C ALA A 221 13.10 -7.74 8.83
N MET A 222 12.34 -7.75 7.73
CA MET A 222 10.99 -8.30 7.71
C MET A 222 10.97 -9.82 7.94
N TYR A 223 11.93 -10.54 7.35
CA TYR A 223 12.07 -11.98 7.55
C TYR A 223 12.38 -12.33 9.02
N HIS A 224 13.25 -11.57 9.68
CA HIS A 224 13.53 -11.74 11.11
C HIS A 224 12.30 -11.47 11.98
N ALA A 225 11.53 -10.41 11.68
CA ALA A 225 10.28 -10.12 12.39
C ALA A 225 9.25 -11.25 12.26
N LEU A 226 9.11 -11.84 11.07
CA LEU A 226 8.20 -12.97 10.84
C LEU A 226 8.61 -14.25 11.57
N ARG A 227 9.91 -14.43 11.87
CA ARG A 227 10.42 -15.56 12.65
C ARG A 227 10.24 -15.37 14.15
N GLY A 228 10.37 -14.14 14.66
CA GLY A 228 10.21 -13.83 16.09
C GLY A 228 8.79 -14.03 16.62
N GLY A 229 7.77 -13.73 15.80
CA GLY A 229 6.36 -13.83 16.21
C GLY A 229 5.77 -15.26 16.27
N ARG A 230 6.59 -16.32 16.28
CA ARG A 230 6.12 -17.71 16.41
C ARG A 230 6.18 -18.24 17.86
N GLY A 231 6.85 -17.55 18.77
CA GLY A 231 7.19 -18.10 20.10
C GLY A 231 6.45 -17.51 21.29
N THR A 232 5.41 -16.69 21.10
CA THR A 232 4.72 -15.99 22.22
C THR A 232 3.24 -16.35 22.37
N ASP A 233 2.72 -17.27 21.53
CA ASP A 233 1.37 -17.82 21.63
C ASP A 233 1.36 -19.10 22.51
N ASP A 234 2.28 -19.21 23.47
CA ASP A 234 2.16 -20.22 24.54
C ASP A 234 1.00 -19.78 25.41
N GLY A 235 -0.19 -20.29 25.06
CA GLY A 235 -1.44 -20.05 25.74
C GLY A 235 -1.36 -20.47 27.20
N THR A 236 -0.77 -19.60 28.02
CA THR A 236 -1.03 -19.53 29.44
C THR A 236 -2.39 -18.87 29.51
N PRO A 237 -3.51 -19.62 29.60
CA PRO A 237 -4.77 -18.99 29.92
C PRO A 237 -4.53 -18.26 31.23
N ASN A 238 -4.81 -16.95 31.25
CA ASN A 238 -4.97 -16.21 32.49
C ASN A 238 -6.15 -16.85 33.23
N THR A 239 -5.87 -17.94 33.94
CA THR A 239 -6.72 -18.62 34.92
C THR A 239 -6.60 -17.92 36.28
N LEU A 240 -5.94 -16.76 36.32
CA LEU A 240 -5.94 -15.89 37.48
C LEU A 240 -7.10 -14.90 37.31
N ASN A 241 -8.10 -15.04 38.18
CA ASN A 241 -9.13 -14.06 38.57
C ASN A 241 -10.58 -14.34 38.15
N GLU A 242 -11.05 -15.59 38.29
CA GLU A 242 -12.46 -15.85 38.63
C GLU A 242 -12.60 -16.64 39.95
N GLU A 243 -11.67 -16.46 40.88
CA GLU A 243 -11.90 -16.79 42.30
C GLU A 243 -12.18 -15.50 43.06
N GLY A 244 -13.46 -15.19 43.29
CA GLY A 244 -13.85 -14.21 44.30
C GLY A 244 -14.89 -13.20 43.88
N GLU A 245 -16.13 -13.63 43.65
CA GLU A 245 -17.30 -12.82 44.02
C GLU A 245 -18.48 -13.76 44.31
N GLN A 246 -18.35 -14.54 45.38
CA GLN A 246 -19.45 -15.28 46.00
C GLN A 246 -19.51 -14.87 47.48
N ALA A 247 -19.93 -13.63 47.72
CA ALA A 247 -20.49 -13.17 48.99
C ALA A 247 -22.01 -13.12 48.76
N ASP A 248 -22.75 -14.10 49.25
CA ASP A 248 -23.37 -14.09 50.58
C ASP A 248 -24.45 -13.00 50.68
N GLU A 249 -25.64 -13.32 50.15
CA GLU A 249 -26.89 -12.68 50.56
C GLU A 249 -27.66 -13.68 51.42
N GLY A 250 -27.65 -13.41 52.73
CA GLY A 250 -28.59 -13.97 53.71
C GLY A 250 -29.86 -13.16 53.82
#